data_AF-A0A811U1K9-F1
#
_entry.id   AF-A0A811U1K9-F1
#
_cell.length_a   1.000
_cell.length_b   1.000
_cell.length_c   1.000
_cell.angle_alpha   90.00
_cell.angle_beta   90.00
_cell.angle_gamma   90.00
#
_symmetry.space_group_name_H-M   'P 1'
#
loop_
_entity.id
_entity.type
_entity.pdbx_description
1 polymer ?
#
loop_
_entity_poly.entity_id
_entity_poly.type
_entity_poly.pdbx_seq_one_letter_code
_entity_poly.pdbx_strand_id
1 'polypeptide(L)'
;MRKQIQMEINASNIYLAMAAHFSRDVVNRPGFAEHFFKSAREEREHGSKLIEYLSMRGQLTESVTDLIQLIDVDVKVESGADALRQALELETKVTKSIRSLIKTCEKSPNWYHLVDWLTGEFLEEQLTGQRDLAGKLSTLSKMMASQGALGEFLFDKQL
;
A
#
# COMPACT_ATOMS: atom_id res chain seq x y z
N MET A 1 -9.77 12.64 3.49
CA MET A 1 -10.36 12.23 2.20
C MET A 1 -9.48 12.64 1.02
N ARG A 2 -9.52 13.86 0.47
CA ARG A 2 -8.71 14.23 -0.72
C ARG A 2 -7.21 13.88 -0.59
N LYS A 3 -6.58 14.20 0.54
CA LYS A 3 -5.20 13.81 0.83
C LYS A 3 -4.97 12.30 0.95
N GLN A 4 -5.98 11.55 1.41
CA GLN A 4 -5.91 10.09 1.50
C GLN A 4 -5.97 9.48 0.10
N ILE A 5 -6.79 10.01 -0.80
CA ILE A 5 -6.83 9.59 -2.22
C ILE A 5 -5.43 9.71 -2.83
N GLN A 6 -4.78 10.87 -2.69
CA GLN A 6 -3.40 11.05 -3.15
C GLN A 6 -2.45 10.02 -2.51
N MET A 7 -2.63 9.70 -1.23
CA MET A 7 -1.79 8.76 -0.52
C MET A 7 -1.91 7.34 -1.08
N GLU A 8 -3.12 6.84 -1.36
CA GLU A 8 -3.31 5.50 -1.96
C GLU A 8 -2.75 5.46 -3.39
N ILE A 9 -2.97 6.52 -4.19
CA ILE A 9 -2.41 6.58 -5.54
C ILE A 9 -0.87 6.63 -5.52
N ASN A 10 -0.28 7.33 -4.54
CA ASN A 10 1.16 7.31 -4.34
C ASN A 10 1.65 5.90 -3.94
N ALA A 11 0.95 5.22 -3.04
CA ALA A 11 1.27 3.86 -2.65
C ALA A 11 1.21 2.90 -3.84
N SER A 12 0.17 2.99 -4.66
CA SER A 12 0.04 2.26 -5.93
C SER A 12 1.26 2.47 -6.83
N ASN A 13 1.69 3.72 -7.04
CA ASN A 13 2.84 4.02 -7.89
C ASN A 13 4.17 3.50 -7.31
N ILE A 14 4.33 3.54 -5.98
CA ILE A 14 5.49 2.95 -5.29
C ILE A 14 5.52 1.43 -5.50
N TYR A 15 4.38 0.75 -5.30
CA TYR A 15 4.28 -0.69 -5.52
C TYR A 15 4.54 -1.07 -6.98
N LEU A 16 4.05 -0.26 -7.93
CA LEU A 16 4.33 -0.48 -9.35
C LEU A 16 5.83 -0.37 -9.67
N ALA A 17 6.53 0.58 -9.05
CA ALA A 17 7.98 0.72 -9.19
C ALA A 17 8.74 -0.45 -8.53
N MET A 18 8.28 -0.94 -7.38
CA MET A 18 8.82 -2.17 -6.76
C MET A 18 8.63 -3.39 -7.68
N ALA A 19 7.44 -3.56 -8.25
CA ALA A 19 7.15 -4.65 -9.18
C ALA A 19 8.05 -4.58 -10.42
N ALA A 20 8.23 -3.39 -10.99
CA ALA A 20 9.13 -3.15 -12.11
C ALA A 20 10.59 -3.51 -11.76
N HIS A 21 11.04 -3.17 -10.55
CA HIS A 21 12.38 -3.54 -10.07
C HIS A 21 12.59 -5.06 -10.09
N PHE A 22 11.66 -5.84 -9.51
CA PHE A 22 11.79 -7.30 -9.45
C PHE A 22 11.59 -8.00 -10.80
N SER A 23 10.94 -7.32 -11.74
CA SER A 23 10.76 -7.79 -13.12
C SER A 23 12.01 -7.64 -14.01
N ARG A 24 13.02 -6.89 -13.57
CA ARG A 24 14.29 -6.73 -14.32
C ARG A 24 14.96 -8.09 -14.50
N ASP A 25 15.49 -8.35 -15.68
CA ASP A 25 16.22 -9.57 -16.03
C ASP A 25 17.40 -9.89 -15.08
N VAL A 26 18.10 -8.86 -14.62
CA VAL A 26 19.22 -8.96 -13.67
C VAL A 26 18.80 -9.19 -12.21
N VAL A 27 17.50 -9.01 -11.88
CA VAL A 27 16.94 -9.30 -10.54
C VAL A 27 16.15 -10.61 -10.57
N ASN A 28 15.23 -10.74 -11.52
CA ASN A 28 14.44 -11.93 -11.85
C ASN A 28 13.82 -12.62 -10.61
N ARG A 29 12.88 -11.91 -9.98
CA ARG A 29 12.08 -12.41 -8.85
C ARG A 29 10.58 -12.29 -9.19
N PRO A 30 10.05 -13.18 -10.05
CA PRO A 30 8.69 -13.07 -10.57
C PRO A 30 7.60 -13.17 -9.49
N GLY A 31 7.82 -13.91 -8.39
CA GLY A 31 6.84 -13.98 -7.30
C GLY A 31 6.73 -12.64 -6.55
N PHE A 32 7.86 -11.98 -6.30
CA PHE A 32 7.85 -10.60 -5.78
C PHE A 32 7.24 -9.60 -6.76
N ALA A 33 7.56 -9.72 -8.04
CA ALA A 33 6.97 -8.85 -9.06
C ALA A 33 5.44 -8.96 -9.07
N GLU A 34 4.89 -10.18 -9.10
CA GLU A 34 3.45 -10.41 -9.08
C GLU A 34 2.81 -9.92 -7.78
N HIS A 35 3.44 -10.19 -6.63
CA HIS A 35 2.98 -9.69 -5.33
C HIS A 35 2.81 -8.16 -5.35
N PHE A 36 3.83 -7.41 -5.80
CA PHE A 36 3.76 -5.95 -5.83
C PHE A 36 2.90 -5.40 -6.98
N PHE A 37 2.76 -6.10 -8.10
CA PHE A 37 1.75 -5.74 -9.11
C PHE A 37 0.33 -5.85 -8.54
N LYS A 38 0.06 -6.88 -7.73
CA LYS A 38 -1.22 -7.05 -7.04
C LYS A 38 -1.43 -5.92 -6.03
N SER A 39 -0.46 -5.64 -5.16
CA SER A 39 -0.55 -4.52 -4.20
C SER A 39 -0.76 -3.17 -4.90
N ALA A 40 -0.11 -2.92 -6.04
CA ALA A 40 -0.34 -1.69 -6.81
C ALA A 40 -1.79 -1.56 -7.30
N ARG A 41 -2.41 -2.67 -7.72
CA ARG A 41 -3.83 -2.67 -8.13
C ARG A 41 -4.74 -2.43 -6.94
N GLU A 42 -4.50 -3.11 -5.81
CA GLU A 42 -5.27 -2.95 -4.57
C GLU A 42 -5.25 -1.48 -4.09
N GLU A 43 -4.09 -0.84 -4.03
CA GLU A 43 -4.00 0.57 -3.62
C GLU A 43 -4.69 1.54 -4.61
N ARG A 44 -4.67 1.22 -5.91
CA ARG A 44 -5.43 1.99 -6.90
C ARG A 44 -6.94 1.83 -6.70
N GLU A 45 -7.39 0.65 -6.31
CA GLU A 45 -8.79 0.39 -5.94
C GLU A 45 -9.16 1.15 -4.66
N HIS A 46 -8.29 1.18 -3.64
CA HIS A 46 -8.50 2.01 -2.44
C HIS A 46 -8.70 3.49 -2.79
N GLY A 47 -7.83 4.05 -3.63
CA GLY A 47 -7.96 5.42 -4.13
C GLY A 47 -9.29 5.65 -4.85
N SER A 48 -9.74 4.67 -5.65
CA SER A 48 -11.01 4.73 -6.40
C SER A 48 -12.22 4.66 -5.45
N LYS A 49 -12.23 3.75 -4.48
CA LYS A 49 -13.28 3.64 -3.43
C LYS A 49 -13.45 4.97 -2.68
N LEU A 50 -12.36 5.65 -2.34
CA LEU A 50 -12.41 6.96 -1.66
C LEU A 50 -13.01 8.07 -2.54
N ILE A 51 -12.73 8.05 -3.85
CA ILE A 51 -13.33 8.98 -4.83
C ILE A 51 -14.84 8.72 -4.92
N GLU A 52 -15.23 7.47 -5.09
CA GLU A 52 -16.63 7.05 -5.16
C GLU A 52 -17.40 7.43 -3.88
N TYR A 53 -16.80 7.22 -2.70
CA TYR A 53 -17.40 7.65 -1.44
C TYR A 53 -17.63 9.17 -1.40
N LEU A 54 -16.66 9.97 -1.84
CA LEU A 54 -16.84 11.43 -1.91
C LEU A 54 -17.98 11.81 -2.85
N SER A 55 -18.04 11.22 -4.05
CA SER A 55 -19.12 11.45 -5.01
C SER A 55 -20.49 11.03 -4.45
N MET A 56 -20.59 9.88 -3.77
CA MET A 56 -21.81 9.42 -3.08
C MET A 56 -22.31 10.44 -2.05
N ARG A 57 -21.41 11.18 -1.41
CA ARG A 57 -21.73 12.24 -0.43
C ARG A 57 -21.98 13.61 -1.06
N GLY A 58 -22.11 13.69 -2.39
CA GLY A 58 -22.34 14.93 -3.13
C GLY A 58 -21.13 15.86 -3.14
N GLN A 59 -19.91 15.33 -2.94
CA GLN A 59 -18.66 16.08 -3.08
C GLN A 59 -18.11 15.91 -4.51
N LEU A 60 -16.98 16.56 -4.80
CA LEU A 60 -16.33 16.55 -6.13
C LEU A 60 -17.19 17.19 -7.24
N THR A 61 -18.06 18.13 -6.90
CA THR A 61 -18.89 18.89 -7.86
C THR A 61 -18.14 20.01 -8.58
N GLU A 62 -17.01 20.44 -8.01
CA GLU A 62 -16.11 21.46 -8.55
C GLU A 62 -14.89 20.80 -9.24
N SER A 63 -13.84 21.58 -9.49
CA SER A 63 -12.61 21.07 -10.12
C SER A 63 -11.97 19.89 -9.37
N VAL A 64 -11.57 18.89 -10.14
CA VAL A 64 -10.83 17.70 -9.70
C VAL A 64 -9.35 17.74 -10.10
N THR A 65 -8.89 18.85 -10.70
CA THR A 65 -7.53 18.96 -11.27
C THR A 65 -6.42 18.79 -10.22
N ASP A 66 -6.70 19.09 -8.95
CA ASP A 66 -5.76 18.96 -7.84
C ASP A 66 -5.92 17.67 -7.03
N LEU A 67 -6.80 16.75 -7.46
CA LEU A 67 -7.11 15.54 -6.71
C LEU A 67 -5.97 14.51 -6.74
N ILE A 68 -5.27 14.42 -7.86
CA ILE A 68 -4.12 13.53 -8.07
C ILE A 68 -3.01 14.34 -8.75
N GLN A 69 -1.89 14.44 -8.06
CA GLN A 69 -0.64 15.02 -8.53
C GLN A 69 0.33 13.89 -8.89
N LEU A 70 1.03 14.05 -10.01
CA LEU A 70 2.12 13.16 -10.38
C LEU A 70 3.29 13.35 -9.42
N ILE A 71 3.91 12.24 -9.04
CA ILE A 71 5.10 12.23 -8.20
C ILE A 71 6.22 11.51 -8.93
N ASP A 72 7.45 11.94 -8.68
CA ASP A 72 8.63 11.16 -9.03
C ASP A 72 8.79 10.05 -7.98
N VAL A 73 8.82 8.81 -8.45
CA VAL A 73 8.97 7.63 -7.60
C VAL A 73 10.42 7.15 -7.69
N ASP A 74 11.21 7.40 -6.64
CA ASP A 74 12.56 6.84 -6.48
C ASP A 74 12.50 5.63 -5.54
N VAL A 75 12.38 4.43 -6.12
CA VAL A 75 12.39 3.16 -5.36
C VAL A 75 13.74 2.49 -5.53
N LYS A 76 14.46 2.38 -4.42
CA LYS A 76 15.73 1.66 -4.31
C LYS A 76 15.52 0.46 -3.41
N VAL A 77 15.59 -0.72 -3.99
CA VAL A 77 15.38 -2.00 -3.32
C VAL A 77 16.68 -2.79 -3.41
N GLU A 78 17.17 -3.25 -2.26
CA GLU A 78 18.41 -4.04 -2.19
C GLU A 78 18.14 -5.55 -2.22
N SER A 79 16.97 -5.98 -1.71
CA SER A 79 16.54 -7.38 -1.64
C SER A 79 15.03 -7.48 -1.45
N GLY A 80 14.47 -8.68 -1.59
CA GLY A 80 13.09 -8.99 -1.23
C GLY A 80 12.75 -8.63 0.22
N ALA A 81 13.68 -8.84 1.15
CA ALA A 81 13.49 -8.47 2.57
C ALA A 81 13.43 -6.96 2.74
N ASP A 82 14.30 -6.23 2.04
CA ASP A 82 14.28 -4.77 2.03
C ASP A 82 12.96 -4.23 1.43
N ALA A 83 12.49 -4.79 0.32
CA ALA A 83 11.20 -4.41 -0.28
C ALA A 83 10.02 -4.66 0.66
N LEU A 84 9.95 -5.83 1.33
CA LEU A 84 8.88 -6.13 2.29
C LEU A 84 8.91 -5.19 3.51
N ARG A 85 10.11 -4.80 3.96
CA ARG A 85 10.26 -3.79 5.01
C ARG A 85 9.75 -2.43 4.55
N GLN A 86 10.14 -1.97 3.36
CA GLN A 86 9.67 -0.70 2.79
C GLN A 86 8.15 -0.72 2.59
N ALA A 87 7.58 -1.82 2.12
CA ALA A 87 6.14 -2.03 1.99
C ALA A 87 5.45 -1.94 3.36
N LEU A 88 5.95 -2.63 4.39
CA LEU A 88 5.38 -2.56 5.74
C LEU A 88 5.44 -1.14 6.32
N GLU A 89 6.51 -0.40 6.06
CA GLU A 89 6.65 1.00 6.46
C GLU A 89 5.67 1.91 5.73
N LEU A 90 5.45 1.69 4.44
CA LEU A 90 4.44 2.38 3.64
C LEU A 90 3.04 2.13 4.20
N GLU A 91 2.66 0.86 4.40
CA GLU A 91 1.37 0.48 4.98
C GLU A 91 1.16 1.04 6.38
N THR A 92 2.22 1.10 7.18
CA THR A 92 2.17 1.73 8.50
C THR A 92 1.87 3.22 8.41
N LYS A 93 2.41 3.93 7.39
CA LYS A 93 2.12 5.34 7.15
C LYS A 93 0.67 5.53 6.68
N VAL A 94 0.19 4.70 5.75
CA VAL A 94 -1.20 4.72 5.24
C VAL A 94 -2.19 4.54 6.39
N THR A 95 -1.99 3.52 7.22
CA THR A 95 -2.84 3.26 8.40
C THR A 95 -2.84 4.41 9.39
N LYS A 96 -1.68 5.03 9.65
CA LYS A 96 -1.61 6.22 10.52
C LYS A 96 -2.42 7.39 9.93
N SER A 97 -2.37 7.58 8.61
CA SER A 97 -3.15 8.60 7.92
C SER A 97 -4.66 8.32 8.01
N ILE A 98 -5.10 7.09 7.77
CA ILE A 98 -6.51 6.67 7.92
C ILE A 98 -7.00 6.91 9.35
N ARG A 99 -6.21 6.54 10.36
CA ARG A 99 -6.56 6.81 11.77
C ARG A 99 -6.63 8.31 12.09
N SER A 100 -5.76 9.12 11.49
CA SER A 100 -5.80 10.58 11.65
C SER A 100 -7.04 11.19 10.99
N LEU A 101 -7.43 10.66 9.83
CA LEU A 101 -8.64 11.01 9.12
C LEU A 101 -9.90 10.65 9.93
N ILE A 102 -9.99 9.43 10.45
CA ILE A 102 -11.07 8.99 11.34
C ILE A 102 -11.22 9.96 12.53
N LYS A 103 -10.12 10.24 13.25
CA LYS A 103 -10.12 11.20 14.38
C LYS A 103 -10.61 12.59 13.98
N THR A 104 -10.38 13.01 12.74
CA THR A 104 -10.87 14.29 12.22
C THR A 104 -12.37 14.23 11.97
N CYS A 105 -12.85 13.10 11.43
CA CYS A 105 -14.25 12.87 11.10
C CYS A 105 -15.14 12.59 12.33
N GLU A 106 -14.58 12.13 13.44
CA GLU A 106 -15.30 11.93 14.71
C GLU A 106 -15.59 13.24 15.46
N LYS A 107 -14.87 14.32 15.15
CA LYS A 107 -15.10 15.65 15.74
C LYS A 107 -16.42 16.24 15.27
N SER A 108 -16.86 17.34 15.90
CA SER A 108 -18.11 18.02 15.52
C SER A 108 -17.97 18.84 14.22
N PRO A 109 -18.92 18.74 13.26
CA PRO A 109 -20.02 17.77 13.21
C PRO A 109 -19.50 16.36 12.92
N ASN A 110 -20.04 15.35 13.60
CA ASN A 110 -19.57 13.97 13.48
C ASN A 110 -20.07 13.34 12.17
N TRP A 111 -19.16 12.71 11.44
CA TRP A 111 -19.42 12.00 10.19
C TRP A 111 -19.54 10.49 10.41
N TYR A 112 -20.51 10.04 11.22
CA TYR A 112 -20.63 8.65 11.69
C TYR A 112 -20.46 7.59 10.60
N HIS A 113 -21.15 7.72 9.46
CA HIS A 113 -21.05 6.78 8.35
C HIS A 113 -19.65 6.72 7.71
N LEU A 114 -18.91 7.84 7.68
CA LEU A 114 -17.54 7.86 7.16
C LEU A 114 -16.57 7.20 8.15
N VAL A 115 -16.76 7.47 9.44
CA VAL A 115 -15.96 6.86 10.50
C VAL A 115 -16.14 5.35 10.53
N ASP A 116 -17.38 4.88 10.46
CA ASP A 116 -17.73 3.47 10.41
C ASP A 116 -17.09 2.78 9.20
N TRP A 117 -17.32 3.31 7.99
CA TRP A 117 -16.77 2.74 6.76
C TRP A 117 -15.24 2.70 6.73
N LEU A 118 -14.56 3.79 7.13
CA LEU A 118 -13.08 3.79 7.22
C LEU A 118 -12.57 2.82 8.29
N THR A 119 -13.33 2.57 9.35
CA THR A 119 -12.91 1.65 10.41
C THR A 119 -13.16 0.20 10.02
N GLY A 120 -14.33 -0.11 9.46
CA GLY A 120 -14.75 -1.46 9.15
C GLY A 120 -14.11 -2.02 7.88
N GLU A 121 -13.92 -1.20 6.85
CA GLU A 121 -13.30 -1.66 5.60
C GLU A 121 -11.80 -1.37 5.59
N PHE A 122 -11.41 -0.10 5.66
CA PHE A 122 -10.01 0.28 5.45
C PHE A 122 -9.10 -0.19 6.59
N LEU A 123 -9.46 0.04 7.86
CA LEU A 123 -8.57 -0.40 8.96
C LEU A 123 -8.47 -1.92 9.07
N GLU A 124 -9.51 -2.68 8.71
CA GLU A 124 -9.47 -4.15 8.70
C GLU A 124 -8.48 -4.66 7.63
N GLU A 125 -8.60 -4.14 6.40
CA GLU A 125 -7.68 -4.45 5.30
C GLU A 125 -6.23 -4.07 5.67
N GLN A 126 -6.02 -2.86 6.19
CA GLN A 126 -4.70 -2.39 6.62
C GLN A 126 -4.04 -3.29 7.68
N LEU A 127 -4.79 -3.69 8.72
CA LEU A 127 -4.23 -4.50 9.82
C LEU A 127 -3.89 -5.92 9.35
N THR A 128 -4.73 -6.48 8.47
CA THR A 128 -4.50 -7.78 7.85
C THR A 128 -3.26 -7.74 6.94
N GLY A 129 -3.17 -6.73 6.07
CA GLY A 129 -2.04 -6.53 5.16
C GLY A 129 -0.72 -6.34 5.90
N GLN A 130 -0.70 -5.49 6.94
CA GLN A 130 0.50 -5.31 7.77
C GLN A 130 0.95 -6.60 8.46
N ARG A 131 0.00 -7.41 8.96
CA ARG A 131 0.31 -8.68 9.59
C ARG A 131 0.93 -9.65 8.57
N ASP A 132 0.39 -9.70 7.37
CA ASP A 132 0.91 -10.54 6.29
C ASP A 132 2.34 -10.13 5.89
N LEU A 133 2.55 -8.84 5.59
CA LEU A 133 3.87 -8.29 5.25
C LEU A 133 4.91 -8.54 6.35
N ALA A 134 4.56 -8.30 7.62
CA ALA A 134 5.45 -8.56 8.75
C ALA A 134 5.79 -10.05 8.89
N GLY A 135 4.84 -10.94 8.59
CA GLY A 135 5.04 -12.38 8.55
C GLY A 135 6.02 -12.79 7.46
N LYS A 136 5.78 -12.33 6.22
CA LYS A 136 6.65 -12.55 5.06
C LYS A 136 8.08 -12.06 5.33
N LEU A 137 8.21 -10.83 5.84
CA LEU A 137 9.50 -10.23 6.21
C LEU A 137 10.26 -11.06 7.24
N SER A 138 9.59 -11.50 8.31
CA SER A 138 10.22 -12.32 9.36
C SER A 138 10.74 -13.64 8.80
N THR A 139 9.94 -14.33 7.98
CA THR A 139 10.31 -15.61 7.37
C THR A 139 11.49 -15.45 6.43
N LEU A 140 11.40 -14.50 5.49
CA LEU A 140 12.45 -14.27 4.51
C LEU A 140 13.76 -13.84 5.17
N SER A 141 13.69 -12.97 6.19
CA SER A 141 14.89 -12.54 6.92
C SER A 141 15.64 -13.72 7.54
N LYS A 142 14.92 -14.70 8.11
CA LYS A 142 15.51 -15.93 8.67
C LYS A 142 16.09 -16.84 7.58
N MET A 143 15.42 -16.95 6.44
CA MET A 143 15.92 -17.72 5.29
C MET A 143 17.19 -17.09 4.72
N MET A 144 17.24 -15.77 4.55
CA MET A 144 18.41 -15.07 4.05
C MET A 144 19.58 -15.12 5.04
N ALA A 145 19.33 -15.04 6.35
CA ALA A 145 20.38 -15.17 7.36
C ALA A 145 21.08 -16.55 7.34
N SER A 146 20.37 -17.61 6.94
CA SER A 146 20.91 -18.98 6.90
C SER A 146 21.38 -19.44 5.52
N GLN A 147 20.74 -18.97 4.44
CA GLN A 147 20.94 -19.46 3.07
C GLN A 147 21.26 -18.36 2.05
N GLY A 148 21.34 -17.09 2.46
CA GLY A 148 21.65 -15.97 1.57
C GLY A 148 20.71 -15.88 0.37
N ALA A 149 21.29 -15.76 -0.83
CA ALA A 149 20.56 -15.65 -2.10
C ALA A 149 19.66 -16.85 -2.41
N LEU A 150 20.02 -18.06 -1.96
CA LEU A 150 19.18 -19.24 -2.13
C LEU A 150 17.87 -19.11 -1.33
N GLY A 151 17.94 -18.52 -0.13
CA GLY A 151 16.76 -18.27 0.70
C GLY A 151 15.76 -17.35 0.01
N GLU A 152 16.24 -16.26 -0.57
CA GLU A 152 15.40 -15.34 -1.33
C GLU A 152 14.82 -15.98 -2.60
N PHE A 153 15.63 -16.73 -3.34
CA PHE A 153 15.16 -17.44 -4.53
C PHE A 153 14.05 -18.45 -4.19
N LEU A 154 14.20 -19.24 -3.13
CA LEU A 154 13.18 -20.22 -2.71
C LEU A 154 11.90 -19.53 -2.23
N PHE A 155 12.03 -18.42 -1.50
CA PHE A 155 10.89 -17.65 -1.04
C PHE A 155 10.11 -17.05 -2.21
N ASP A 156 10.80 -16.52 -3.22
CA ASP A 156 10.18 -16.02 -4.46
C ASP A 156 9.34 -17.08 -5.18
N LYS A 157 9.72 -18.35 -5.13
CA LYS A 157 8.93 -19.44 -5.75
C LYS A 157 7.69 -19.84 -4.97
N GLN A 158 7.54 -19.36 -3.73
CA GLN A 158 6.40 -19.65 -2.85
C GLN A 158 5.47 -18.44 -2.68
N LEU A 159 5.84 -17.27 -3.23
CA LEU A 159 5.04 -16.05 -3.20
C LEU A 159 3.82 -16.11 -4.11
#